data_AF-A0A7K0IYD6-F1
#
_entry.id   AF-A0A7K0IYD6-F1
#
_cell.length_a   1.000
_cell.length_b   1.000
_cell.length_c   1.000
_cell.angle_alpha   90.00
_cell.angle_beta   90.00
_cell.angle_gamma   90.00
#
_symmetry.space_group_name_H-M   'P 1'
#
loop_
_entity.id
_entity.type
_entity.pdbx_description
1 polymer ?
#
loop_
_entity_poly.entity_id
_entity_poly.type
_entity_poly.pdbx_seq_one_letter_code
_entity_poly.pdbx_strand_id
1 'polypeptide(L)'
;MNRAFTLKIDKSLRERRRILRLLDFLKREDLTGDQMERIGKRLQKLGKRALKPLVRKLWQEQNGTAIYRYTCMLDFFDASAWMDQLIQITLQRKDLEEDGKLALLDVLHDSGIDVTVPPFAGMTGYGAPTLDGFTDDCLKDGERGLVRFIDSFLDVTDEFRLKMMRRLSENSTPEAMALLEILLSFEKPEIVKEAILALGRAKSGFALDVLGRAEPRHKGDMATLIQRSIRRLSFVGIREPIELPHSFQYPLPFHEVYAGPIDFYGSRSLWFSWRLDDKAYASILLLTGESDGLLNAISYRMKDEKEYGHVLKDVAGGEMLVPVDPDYAMSSLRDALHRSNEKGFYLPPDFYVDMRLFRPDSLKPELYVPRFSLANLEGIVDKIPGYVASSDNLLDEPGLEGWVLTEMAVYDVADRFIVLEAGGGPEAVTSESLESEIERCCEELITPRRAEIIKNLLLTADYLQQTDCDEAVVQQTLATALSLVGGFLPDCRHPFIRRLLLDSIDAARQTLSEGYDPRLEEQYDDEYDD
;
A
#
# COMPACT_ATOMS: atom_id res chain seq x y z
N MET A 1 20.95 45.52 -58.39
CA MET A 1 20.41 45.51 -57.01
C MET A 1 20.20 44.06 -56.61
N ASN A 2 21.06 43.57 -55.71
CA ASN A 2 21.15 42.16 -55.31
C ASN A 2 19.98 41.74 -54.42
N ARG A 3 19.21 40.73 -54.84
CA ARG A 3 18.37 39.92 -53.93
C ARG A 3 19.25 38.81 -53.35
N ALA A 4 19.55 38.92 -52.06
CA ALA A 4 20.22 37.88 -51.31
C ALA A 4 19.29 36.67 -51.14
N PHE A 5 19.67 35.53 -51.71
CA PHE A 5 19.07 34.23 -51.39
C PHE A 5 19.58 33.78 -50.01
N THR A 6 18.71 33.78 -49.01
CA THR A 6 18.97 33.13 -47.72
C THR A 6 18.80 31.62 -47.86
N LEU A 7 19.90 30.91 -48.04
CA LEU A 7 19.96 29.45 -47.95
C LEU A 7 19.55 29.00 -46.54
N LYS A 8 18.34 28.46 -46.39
CA LYS A 8 17.93 27.73 -45.17
C LYS A 8 18.76 26.46 -45.06
N ILE A 9 19.77 26.46 -44.20
CA ILE A 9 20.56 25.27 -43.87
C ILE A 9 19.66 24.26 -43.16
N ASP A 10 19.53 23.05 -43.72
CA ASP A 10 18.78 21.95 -43.13
C ASP A 10 19.49 21.45 -41.84
N LYS A 11 18.87 21.72 -40.69
CA LYS A 11 19.37 21.32 -39.36
C LYS A 11 18.80 19.97 -38.88
N SER A 12 17.93 19.32 -39.65
CA SER A 12 17.19 18.13 -39.25
C SER A 12 18.09 16.96 -38.84
N LEU A 13 19.21 16.73 -39.54
CA LEU A 13 20.16 15.65 -39.22
C LEU A 13 20.91 15.90 -37.90
N ARG A 14 21.27 17.16 -37.60
CA ARG A 14 21.95 17.53 -36.35
C ARG A 14 21.01 17.38 -35.16
N GLU A 15 19.74 17.77 -35.33
CA GLU A 15 18.68 17.58 -34.33
C GLU A 15 18.41 16.10 -34.07
N ARG A 16 18.25 15.29 -35.14
CA ARG A 16 18.04 13.83 -35.02
C ARG A 16 19.20 13.14 -34.30
N ARG A 17 20.45 13.51 -34.61
CA ARG A 17 21.64 12.98 -33.93
C ARG A 17 21.68 13.37 -32.46
N ARG A 18 21.19 14.56 -32.10
CA ARG A 18 21.09 15.01 -30.71
C ARG A 18 20.04 14.21 -29.94
N ILE A 19 18.88 13.95 -30.54
CA ILE A 19 17.83 13.11 -29.93
C ILE A 19 18.36 11.70 -29.66
N LEU A 20 18.98 11.07 -30.66
CA LEU A 20 19.52 9.72 -30.50
C LEU A 20 20.57 9.64 -29.39
N ARG A 21 21.43 10.65 -29.26
CA ARG A 21 22.41 10.70 -28.15
C ARG A 21 21.76 10.81 -26.78
N LEU A 22 20.64 11.55 -26.66
CA LEU A 22 19.90 11.64 -25.40
C LEU A 22 19.28 10.28 -25.05
N LEU A 23 18.68 9.60 -26.04
CA LEU A 23 18.11 8.27 -25.86
C LEU A 23 19.17 7.20 -25.57
N ASP A 24 20.34 7.28 -26.20
CA ASP A 24 21.45 6.37 -25.90
C ASP A 24 22.04 6.64 -24.50
N PHE A 25 21.92 7.86 -23.98
CA PHE A 25 22.38 8.21 -22.63
C PHE A 25 21.54 7.54 -21.54
N LEU A 26 20.25 7.28 -21.81
CA LEU A 26 19.35 6.58 -20.87
C LEU A 26 19.76 5.13 -20.59
N LYS A 27 20.65 4.55 -21.40
CA LYS A 27 21.16 3.19 -21.21
C LYS A 27 22.28 3.07 -20.18
N ARG A 28 22.78 4.17 -19.63
CA ARG A 28 23.90 4.16 -18.68
C ARG A 28 23.48 3.65 -17.32
N GLU A 29 24.26 2.79 -16.69
CA GLU A 29 23.92 2.19 -15.39
C GLU A 29 23.86 3.22 -14.25
N ASP A 30 24.62 4.31 -14.34
CA ASP A 30 24.82 5.35 -13.31
C ASP A 30 23.91 6.58 -13.45
N LEU A 31 22.72 6.42 -14.03
CA LEU A 31 21.80 7.52 -14.31
C LEU A 31 20.98 7.91 -13.07
N THR A 32 20.98 9.19 -12.69
CA THR A 32 20.18 9.70 -11.55
C THR A 32 18.80 10.22 -12.00
N GLY A 33 17.83 10.30 -11.08
CA GLY A 33 16.48 10.84 -11.34
C GLY A 33 16.51 12.25 -11.96
N ASP A 34 17.29 13.17 -11.37
CA ASP A 34 17.51 14.52 -11.92
C ASP A 34 18.00 14.52 -13.38
N GLN A 35 18.85 13.55 -13.73
CA GLN A 35 19.37 13.43 -15.09
C GLN A 35 18.28 12.94 -16.04
N MET A 36 17.44 11.99 -15.61
CA MET A 36 16.27 11.54 -16.36
C MET A 36 15.29 12.67 -16.62
N GLU A 37 14.93 13.43 -15.59
CA GLU A 37 13.99 14.54 -15.70
C GLU A 37 14.51 15.63 -16.65
N ARG A 38 15.81 15.97 -16.57
CA ARG A 38 16.46 16.92 -17.50
C ARG A 38 16.45 16.40 -18.94
N ILE A 39 16.57 15.09 -19.15
CA ILE A 39 16.47 14.49 -20.48
C ILE A 39 15.03 14.55 -20.97
N GLY A 40 14.05 14.19 -20.14
CA GLY A 40 12.62 14.28 -20.41
C GLY A 40 12.19 15.68 -20.85
N LYS A 41 12.48 16.71 -20.05
CA LYS A 41 12.20 18.13 -20.39
C LYS A 41 12.87 18.58 -21.70
N ARG A 42 14.02 18.01 -22.06
CA ARG A 42 14.69 18.29 -23.35
C ARG A 42 14.01 17.58 -24.52
N LEU A 43 13.54 16.36 -24.33
CA LEU A 43 12.81 15.59 -25.33
C LEU A 43 11.41 16.21 -25.58
N GLN A 44 10.71 16.64 -24.52
CA GLN A 44 9.44 17.35 -24.59
C GLN A 44 9.52 18.61 -25.46
N LYS A 45 10.55 19.45 -25.25
CA LYS A 45 10.81 20.65 -26.06
C LYS A 45 11.02 20.36 -27.55
N LEU A 46 11.43 19.14 -27.89
CA LEU A 46 11.60 18.68 -29.28
C LEU A 46 10.32 18.05 -29.85
N GLY A 47 9.31 17.80 -29.01
CA GLY A 47 7.95 17.38 -29.35
C GLY A 47 7.91 16.11 -30.20
N LYS A 48 6.99 16.08 -31.17
CA LYS A 48 6.76 14.93 -32.07
C LYS A 48 8.02 14.43 -32.81
N ARG A 49 9.07 15.26 -32.93
CA ARG A 49 10.34 14.86 -33.56
C ARG A 49 11.17 13.92 -32.68
N ALA A 50 11.03 13.99 -31.36
CA ALA A 50 11.70 13.12 -30.40
C ALA A 50 10.91 11.84 -30.12
N LEU A 51 9.58 11.91 -30.19
CA LEU A 51 8.70 10.77 -29.94
C LEU A 51 8.92 9.60 -30.90
N LYS A 52 9.00 9.87 -32.22
CA LYS A 52 9.22 8.79 -33.21
C LYS A 52 10.53 8.02 -32.97
N PRO A 53 11.69 8.67 -32.73
CA PRO A 53 12.91 7.99 -32.32
C PRO A 53 12.79 7.19 -31.02
N LEU A 54 12.07 7.71 -30.02
CA LEU A 54 11.85 7.04 -28.73
C LEU A 54 11.04 5.75 -28.90
N VAL A 55 9.89 5.84 -29.55
CA VAL A 55 9.05 4.65 -29.85
C VAL A 55 9.82 3.63 -30.69
N ARG A 56 10.62 4.08 -31.65
CA ARG A 56 11.48 3.19 -32.43
C ARG A 56 12.54 2.48 -31.58
N LYS A 57 13.04 3.12 -30.52
CA LYS A 57 13.95 2.47 -29.57
C LYS A 57 13.21 1.42 -28.74
N LEU A 58 12.00 1.71 -28.25
CA LEU A 58 11.15 0.73 -27.57
C LEU A 58 10.89 -0.52 -28.41
N TRP A 59 10.68 -0.36 -29.73
CA TRP A 59 10.54 -1.49 -30.66
C TRP A 59 11.77 -2.40 -30.79
N GLN A 60 12.97 -1.89 -30.50
CA GLN A 60 14.25 -2.57 -30.80
C GLN A 60 15.01 -2.98 -29.54
N GLU A 61 14.68 -2.40 -28.39
CA GLU A 61 15.40 -2.62 -27.15
C GLU A 61 15.03 -3.97 -26.52
N GLN A 62 16.02 -4.63 -25.92
CA GLN A 62 15.84 -5.90 -25.19
C GLN A 62 16.10 -5.76 -23.68
N ASN A 63 16.90 -4.78 -23.28
CA ASN A 63 17.23 -4.58 -21.87
C ASN A 63 16.03 -3.94 -21.13
N GLY A 64 15.49 -4.65 -20.13
CA GLY A 64 14.32 -4.20 -19.35
C GLY A 64 14.50 -2.84 -18.70
N THR A 65 15.66 -2.57 -18.08
CA THR A 65 15.97 -1.27 -17.46
C THR A 65 15.97 -0.12 -18.47
N ALA A 66 16.47 -0.35 -19.69
CA ALA A 66 16.44 0.65 -20.75
C ALA A 66 15.01 0.86 -21.28
N ILE A 67 14.22 -0.21 -21.38
CA ILE A 67 12.79 -0.14 -21.74
C ILE A 67 12.04 0.71 -20.73
N TYR A 68 12.15 0.41 -19.44
CA TYR A 68 11.56 1.18 -18.35
C TYR A 68 11.93 2.67 -18.45
N ARG A 69 13.21 2.98 -18.62
CA ARG A 69 13.64 4.40 -18.75
C ARG A 69 13.12 5.06 -20.01
N TYR A 70 12.89 4.31 -21.08
CA TYR A 70 12.24 4.82 -22.30
C TYR A 70 10.75 5.04 -22.08
N THR A 71 10.07 4.17 -21.34
CA THR A 71 8.65 4.35 -21.01
C THR A 71 8.44 5.55 -20.09
N CYS A 72 9.31 5.81 -19.09
CA CYS A 72 9.28 7.07 -18.30
C CYS A 72 9.45 8.34 -19.15
N MET A 73 10.08 8.25 -20.34
CA MET A 73 10.17 9.42 -21.23
C MET A 73 8.86 9.70 -21.95
N LEU A 74 7.92 8.75 -22.00
CA LEU A 74 6.61 8.91 -22.61
C LEU A 74 5.71 9.86 -21.80
N ASP A 75 5.88 9.91 -20.48
CA ASP A 75 5.13 10.80 -19.56
C ASP A 75 5.31 12.29 -19.90
N PHE A 76 6.40 12.63 -20.57
CA PHE A 76 6.67 13.99 -21.04
C PHE A 76 5.90 14.36 -22.33
N PHE A 77 5.11 13.45 -22.90
CA PHE A 77 4.33 13.62 -24.13
C PHE A 77 2.86 13.25 -23.92
N ASP A 78 1.96 13.90 -24.65
CA ASP A 78 0.53 13.57 -24.63
C ASP A 78 0.28 12.08 -24.93
N ALA A 79 -0.46 11.38 -24.06
CA ALA A 79 -0.79 9.96 -24.18
C ALA A 79 -1.37 9.59 -25.55
N SER A 80 -2.27 10.43 -26.08
CA SER A 80 -2.87 10.27 -27.41
C SER A 80 -1.87 10.19 -28.57
N ALA A 81 -0.63 10.64 -28.38
CA ALA A 81 0.40 10.62 -29.41
C ALA A 81 1.17 9.29 -29.49
N TRP A 82 1.13 8.45 -28.45
CA TRP A 82 1.95 7.24 -28.36
C TRP A 82 1.21 5.98 -27.87
N MET A 83 0.03 6.11 -27.25
CA MET A 83 -0.71 4.99 -26.63
C MET A 83 -0.89 3.79 -27.56
N ASP A 84 -1.45 4.02 -28.76
CA ASP A 84 -1.67 2.97 -29.77
C ASP A 84 -0.38 2.24 -30.16
N GLN A 85 0.73 2.98 -30.21
CA GLN A 85 2.03 2.39 -30.53
C GLN A 85 2.57 1.56 -29.38
N LEU A 86 2.35 1.97 -28.12
CA LEU A 86 2.74 1.19 -26.96
C LEU A 86 1.92 -0.12 -26.86
N ILE A 87 0.60 -0.04 -27.01
CA ILE A 87 -0.29 -1.22 -27.11
C ILE A 87 0.23 -2.20 -28.17
N GLN A 88 0.56 -1.71 -29.38
CA GLN A 88 1.09 -2.56 -30.45
C GLN A 88 2.45 -3.18 -30.09
N ILE A 89 3.35 -2.44 -29.45
CA ILE A 89 4.64 -2.97 -28.99
C ILE A 89 4.42 -4.09 -28.00
N THR A 90 3.61 -3.85 -26.97
CA THR A 90 3.31 -4.83 -25.92
C THR A 90 2.73 -6.11 -26.51
N LEU A 91 1.76 -6.02 -27.42
CA LEU A 91 1.14 -7.20 -28.02
C LEU A 91 2.03 -7.97 -29.01
N GLN A 92 2.94 -7.29 -29.72
CA GLN A 92 3.75 -7.91 -30.77
C GLN A 92 5.11 -8.40 -30.29
N ARG A 93 5.69 -7.79 -29.24
CA ARG A 93 7.02 -8.12 -28.70
C ARG A 93 6.98 -9.34 -27.79
N LYS A 94 6.93 -10.54 -28.39
CA LYS A 94 6.99 -11.82 -27.66
C LYS A 94 8.40 -12.22 -27.21
N ASP A 95 9.41 -11.52 -27.71
CA ASP A 95 10.84 -11.74 -27.50
C ASP A 95 11.38 -11.14 -26.20
N LEU A 96 10.59 -10.28 -25.53
CA LEU A 96 11.01 -9.62 -24.29
C LEU A 96 11.05 -10.57 -23.10
N GLU A 97 12.07 -10.41 -22.27
CA GLU A 97 12.14 -10.97 -20.92
C GLU A 97 11.11 -10.28 -20.00
N GLU A 98 10.88 -10.86 -18.83
CA GLU A 98 9.81 -10.46 -17.91
C GLU A 98 9.90 -8.99 -17.49
N ASP A 99 11.08 -8.52 -17.06
CA ASP A 99 11.34 -7.12 -16.69
C ASP A 99 10.97 -6.13 -17.82
N GLY A 100 11.22 -6.52 -19.08
CA GLY A 100 10.87 -5.71 -20.23
C GLY A 100 9.39 -5.71 -20.56
N LYS A 101 8.67 -6.79 -20.24
CA LYS A 101 7.20 -6.87 -20.39
C LYS A 101 6.50 -6.08 -19.29
N LEU A 102 6.92 -6.22 -18.04
CA LEU A 102 6.37 -5.49 -16.90
C LEU A 102 6.50 -3.98 -17.12
N ALA A 103 7.68 -3.49 -17.49
CA ALA A 103 7.88 -2.07 -17.79
C ALA A 103 6.95 -1.49 -18.87
N LEU A 104 6.45 -2.32 -19.80
CA LEU A 104 5.47 -1.89 -20.80
C LEU A 104 4.03 -1.97 -20.27
N LEU A 105 3.72 -2.99 -19.46
CA LEU A 105 2.41 -3.18 -18.86
C LEU A 105 2.14 -2.12 -17.78
N ASP A 106 3.14 -1.79 -16.96
CA ASP A 106 3.05 -0.76 -15.92
C ASP A 106 2.60 0.58 -16.54
N VAL A 107 3.23 1.00 -17.64
CA VAL A 107 2.85 2.27 -18.29
C VAL A 107 1.48 2.22 -18.96
N LEU A 108 1.03 1.05 -19.43
CA LEU A 108 -0.34 0.90 -19.92
C LEU A 108 -1.35 1.00 -18.76
N HIS A 109 -1.05 0.34 -17.64
CA HIS A 109 -1.85 0.39 -16.43
C HIS A 109 -1.95 1.82 -15.86
N ASP A 110 -0.81 2.50 -15.71
CA ASP A 110 -0.73 3.90 -15.25
C ASP A 110 -1.48 4.87 -16.18
N SER A 111 -1.69 4.46 -17.44
CA SER A 111 -2.47 5.22 -18.42
C SER A 111 -3.95 4.84 -18.47
N GLY A 112 -4.44 4.06 -17.51
CA GLY A 112 -5.84 3.65 -17.37
C GLY A 112 -6.25 2.46 -18.25
N ILE A 113 -5.30 1.68 -18.77
CA ILE A 113 -5.61 0.44 -19.51
C ILE A 113 -5.57 -0.73 -18.54
N ASP A 114 -6.70 -1.42 -18.42
CA ASP A 114 -6.77 -2.66 -17.68
C ASP A 114 -5.92 -3.76 -18.37
N VAL A 115 -4.78 -4.07 -17.77
CA VAL A 115 -3.84 -5.10 -18.24
C VAL A 115 -4.20 -6.51 -17.76
N THR A 116 -5.19 -6.65 -16.89
CA THR A 116 -5.66 -7.94 -16.35
C THR A 116 -6.65 -8.62 -17.29
N VAL A 117 -7.25 -7.87 -18.22
CA VAL A 117 -8.20 -8.39 -19.23
C VAL A 117 -7.55 -8.63 -20.60
N PRO A 118 -8.16 -9.46 -21.47
CA PRO A 118 -7.67 -9.63 -22.83
C PRO A 118 -7.61 -8.29 -23.58
N PRO A 119 -6.57 -8.04 -24.39
CA PRO A 119 -5.55 -9.00 -24.84
C PRO A 119 -4.33 -9.16 -23.93
N PHE A 120 -4.22 -8.39 -22.84
CA PHE A 120 -3.03 -8.34 -21.98
C PHE A 120 -3.02 -9.37 -20.86
N ALA A 121 -4.18 -9.91 -20.49
CA ALA A 121 -4.34 -10.97 -19.48
C ALA A 121 -3.30 -12.11 -19.61
N GLY A 122 -3.02 -12.55 -20.83
CA GLY A 122 -2.05 -13.62 -21.09
C GLY A 122 -0.59 -13.25 -20.83
N MET A 123 -0.29 -11.95 -20.73
CA MET A 123 1.02 -11.40 -20.42
C MET A 123 1.18 -11.07 -18.93
N THR A 124 0.07 -10.85 -18.22
CA THR A 124 0.00 -10.66 -16.76
C THR A 124 -0.25 -11.96 -15.98
N GLY A 125 -0.47 -13.08 -16.69
CA GLY A 125 -0.75 -14.39 -16.08
C GLY A 125 -2.22 -14.62 -15.70
N TYR A 126 -3.11 -13.66 -15.97
CA TYR A 126 -4.57 -13.77 -15.81
C TYR A 126 -5.28 -14.40 -17.03
N GLY A 127 -4.53 -14.78 -18.06
CA GLY A 127 -5.06 -15.19 -19.37
C GLY A 127 -5.60 -16.62 -19.48
N ALA A 128 -5.80 -17.34 -18.37
CA ALA A 128 -6.34 -18.69 -18.43
C ALA A 128 -7.86 -18.64 -18.72
N PRO A 129 -8.35 -19.30 -19.80
CA PRO A 129 -9.76 -19.27 -20.18
C PRO A 129 -10.65 -20.08 -19.24
N THR A 130 -10.07 -20.83 -18.30
CA THR A 130 -10.78 -21.66 -17.34
C THR A 130 -10.17 -21.51 -15.95
N LEU A 131 -11.00 -21.71 -14.92
CA LEU A 131 -10.59 -21.69 -13.50
C LEU A 131 -9.47 -22.70 -13.20
N ASP A 132 -9.50 -23.87 -13.83
CA ASP A 132 -8.47 -24.90 -13.67
C ASP A 132 -7.13 -24.43 -14.26
N GLY A 133 -7.18 -23.79 -15.44
CA GLY A 133 -5.99 -23.21 -16.06
C GLY A 133 -5.40 -22.10 -15.20
N PHE A 134 -6.25 -21.23 -14.63
CA PHE A 134 -5.84 -20.17 -13.73
C PHE A 134 -5.14 -20.73 -12.49
N THR A 135 -5.75 -21.73 -11.85
CA THR A 135 -5.17 -22.39 -10.67
C THR A 135 -3.81 -23.01 -11.01
N ASP A 136 -3.72 -23.74 -12.13
CA ASP A 136 -2.47 -24.37 -12.56
C ASP A 136 -1.38 -23.35 -12.91
N ASP A 137 -1.75 -22.18 -13.43
CA ASP A 137 -0.80 -21.11 -13.75
C ASP A 137 -0.32 -20.38 -12.49
N CYS A 138 -1.19 -20.16 -11.50
CA CYS A 138 -0.78 -19.69 -10.17
C CYS A 138 0.22 -20.65 -9.52
N LEU A 139 -0.02 -21.96 -9.59
CA LEU A 139 0.89 -22.95 -8.99
C LEU A 139 2.30 -22.98 -9.62
N LYS A 140 2.47 -22.45 -10.84
CA LYS A 140 3.79 -22.37 -11.52
C LYS A 140 4.54 -21.07 -11.27
N ASP A 141 3.86 -20.07 -10.70
CA ASP A 141 4.33 -18.69 -10.62
C ASP A 141 4.92 -18.34 -9.24
N GLY A 142 5.37 -19.37 -8.50
CA GLY A 142 5.98 -19.24 -7.18
C GLY A 142 5.10 -18.47 -6.19
N GLU A 143 5.71 -17.59 -5.39
CA GLU A 143 5.00 -16.81 -4.37
C GLU A 143 4.02 -15.80 -4.96
N ARG A 144 4.34 -15.18 -6.11
CA ARG A 144 3.41 -14.28 -6.82
C ARG A 144 2.14 -15.02 -7.22
N GLY A 145 2.29 -16.26 -7.66
CA GLY A 145 1.17 -17.16 -7.93
C GLY A 145 0.31 -17.45 -6.71
N LEU A 146 0.90 -17.54 -5.52
CA LEU A 146 0.14 -17.70 -4.27
C LEU A 146 -0.70 -16.46 -3.98
N VAL A 147 -0.11 -15.27 -4.05
CA VAL A 147 -0.81 -13.99 -3.83
C VAL A 147 -1.96 -13.84 -4.82
N ARG A 148 -1.68 -14.04 -6.12
CA ARG A 148 -2.70 -13.96 -7.18
C ARG A 148 -3.83 -14.97 -6.99
N PHE A 149 -3.52 -16.18 -6.54
CA PHE A 149 -4.55 -17.16 -6.22
C PHE A 149 -5.43 -16.67 -5.06
N ILE A 150 -4.84 -16.17 -3.98
CA ILE A 150 -5.59 -15.69 -2.82
C ILE A 150 -6.46 -14.50 -3.19
N ASP A 151 -5.91 -13.51 -3.90
CA ASP A 151 -6.61 -12.35 -4.43
C ASP A 151 -7.89 -12.75 -5.19
N SER A 152 -7.74 -13.58 -6.22
CA SER A 152 -8.90 -14.11 -6.96
C SER A 152 -9.83 -14.97 -6.08
N PHE A 153 -9.29 -15.73 -5.13
CA PHE A 153 -10.09 -16.55 -4.22
C PHE A 153 -10.99 -15.71 -3.30
N LEU A 154 -10.57 -14.51 -2.92
CA LEU A 154 -11.37 -13.58 -2.12
C LEU A 154 -12.55 -13.02 -2.91
N ASP A 155 -12.41 -12.81 -4.21
CA ASP A 155 -13.44 -12.16 -5.04
C ASP A 155 -14.49 -13.11 -5.64
N VAL A 156 -14.19 -14.41 -5.72
CA VAL A 156 -15.11 -15.37 -6.35
C VAL A 156 -16.19 -15.90 -5.39
N THR A 157 -17.28 -16.43 -5.95
CA THR A 157 -18.36 -17.04 -5.15
C THR A 157 -17.93 -18.34 -4.47
N ASP A 158 -18.67 -18.77 -3.44
CA ASP A 158 -18.36 -20.00 -2.70
C ASP A 158 -18.29 -21.25 -3.58
N GLU A 159 -19.12 -21.34 -4.63
CA GLU A 159 -19.06 -22.47 -5.57
C GLU A 159 -17.70 -22.54 -6.28
N PHE A 160 -17.16 -21.39 -6.69
CA PHE A 160 -15.86 -21.30 -7.32
C PHE A 160 -14.72 -21.55 -6.34
N ARG A 161 -14.79 -21.01 -5.11
CA ARG A 161 -13.83 -21.31 -4.04
C ARG A 161 -13.70 -22.82 -3.79
N LEU A 162 -14.84 -23.53 -3.72
CA LEU A 162 -14.87 -24.98 -3.56
C LEU A 162 -14.22 -25.71 -4.73
N LYS A 163 -14.46 -25.26 -5.97
CA LYS A 163 -13.81 -25.82 -7.18
C LYS A 163 -12.30 -25.60 -7.15
N MET A 164 -11.84 -24.39 -6.78
CA MET A 164 -10.43 -24.07 -6.64
C MET A 164 -9.76 -24.97 -5.58
N MET A 165 -10.33 -25.08 -4.38
CA MET A 165 -9.81 -25.98 -3.32
C MET A 165 -9.79 -27.45 -3.76
N ARG A 166 -10.80 -27.89 -4.51
CA ARG A 166 -10.81 -29.24 -5.08
C ARG A 166 -9.67 -29.43 -6.07
N ARG A 167 -9.43 -28.47 -6.96
CA ARG A 167 -8.32 -28.50 -7.91
C ARG A 167 -6.96 -28.58 -7.19
N LEU A 168 -6.77 -27.80 -6.13
CA LEU A 168 -5.59 -27.91 -5.26
C LEU A 168 -5.43 -29.31 -4.66
N SER A 169 -6.52 -29.96 -4.22
CA SER A 169 -6.43 -31.32 -3.68
C SER A 169 -6.08 -32.39 -4.72
N GLU A 170 -6.44 -32.17 -5.97
CA GLU A 170 -6.11 -33.05 -7.09
C GLU A 170 -4.64 -32.86 -7.52
N ASN A 171 -4.10 -31.66 -7.32
CA ASN A 171 -2.71 -31.30 -7.62
C ASN A 171 -1.83 -31.46 -6.36
N SER A 172 -1.20 -32.61 -6.19
CA SER A 172 -0.45 -32.95 -4.96
C SER A 172 0.94 -32.29 -4.85
N THR A 173 1.14 -31.12 -5.46
CA THR A 173 2.42 -30.38 -5.46
C THR A 173 2.64 -29.61 -4.15
N PRO A 174 3.89 -29.26 -3.81
CA PRO A 174 4.17 -28.44 -2.64
C PRO A 174 3.41 -27.11 -2.63
N GLU A 175 3.29 -26.43 -3.77
CA GLU A 175 2.65 -25.12 -3.91
C GLU A 175 1.14 -25.22 -3.64
N ALA A 176 0.50 -26.29 -4.12
CA ALA A 176 -0.92 -26.51 -3.87
C ALA A 176 -1.21 -26.80 -2.40
N MET A 177 -0.31 -27.53 -1.74
CA MET A 177 -0.41 -27.79 -0.30
C MET A 177 -0.10 -26.53 0.51
N ALA A 178 0.80 -25.66 0.05
CA ALA A 178 1.06 -24.36 0.65
C ALA A 178 -0.17 -23.45 0.57
N LEU A 179 -0.88 -23.41 -0.56
CA LEU A 179 -2.16 -22.70 -0.67
C LEU A 179 -3.20 -23.27 0.29
N LEU A 180 -3.35 -24.59 0.36
CA LEU A 180 -4.27 -25.21 1.31
C LEU A 180 -3.89 -24.91 2.77
N GLU A 181 -2.60 -24.78 3.09
CA GLU A 181 -2.13 -24.33 4.41
C GLU A 181 -2.51 -22.88 4.68
N ILE A 182 -2.33 -21.97 3.72
CA ILE A 182 -2.74 -20.57 3.84
C ILE A 182 -4.24 -20.48 4.16
N LEU A 183 -5.07 -21.26 3.46
CA LEU A 183 -6.52 -21.31 3.68
C LEU A 183 -6.92 -21.84 5.08
N LEU A 184 -6.02 -22.48 5.84
CA LEU A 184 -6.29 -22.84 7.24
C LEU A 184 -6.23 -21.62 8.18
N SER A 185 -5.64 -20.51 7.75
CA SER A 185 -5.49 -19.28 8.54
C SER A 185 -6.66 -18.30 8.34
N PHE A 186 -7.62 -18.64 7.48
CA PHE A 186 -8.78 -17.79 7.20
C PHE A 186 -9.72 -17.69 8.42
N GLU A 187 -10.37 -16.53 8.52
CA GLU A 187 -11.31 -16.19 9.59
C GLU A 187 -12.61 -17.00 9.48
N LYS A 188 -12.99 -17.38 8.25
CA LYS A 188 -14.24 -18.09 7.95
C LYS A 188 -14.10 -19.60 8.19
N PRO A 189 -14.80 -20.17 9.19
CA PRO A 189 -14.68 -21.59 9.54
C PRO A 189 -15.04 -22.55 8.39
N GLU A 190 -15.91 -22.14 7.48
CA GLU A 190 -16.34 -22.93 6.32
C GLU A 190 -15.19 -23.14 5.34
N ILE A 191 -14.37 -22.12 5.10
CA ILE A 191 -13.18 -22.19 4.23
C ILE A 191 -12.15 -23.11 4.88
N VAL A 192 -11.87 -22.90 6.17
CA VAL A 192 -10.93 -23.74 6.94
C VAL A 192 -11.35 -25.21 6.91
N LYS A 193 -12.64 -25.49 7.11
CA LYS A 193 -13.20 -26.84 7.06
C LYS A 193 -12.96 -27.52 5.71
N GLU A 194 -13.22 -26.81 4.62
CA GLU A 194 -13.06 -27.35 3.27
C GLU A 194 -11.59 -27.50 2.89
N ALA A 195 -10.71 -26.63 3.37
CA ALA A 195 -9.26 -26.79 3.25
C ALA A 195 -8.76 -28.05 3.98
N ILE A 196 -9.22 -28.31 5.20
CA ILE A 196 -8.89 -29.56 5.95
C ILE A 196 -9.38 -30.80 5.17
N LEU A 197 -10.57 -30.74 4.57
CA LEU A 197 -11.10 -31.83 3.75
C LEU A 197 -10.33 -32.01 2.45
N ALA A 198 -9.91 -30.92 1.81
CA ALA A 198 -9.07 -30.91 0.62
C ALA A 198 -7.69 -31.54 0.92
N LEU A 199 -7.05 -31.16 2.03
CA LEU A 199 -5.81 -31.78 2.49
C LEU A 199 -5.98 -33.29 2.75
N GLY A 200 -7.08 -33.72 3.37
CA GLY A 200 -7.37 -35.15 3.57
C GLY A 200 -7.68 -35.91 2.27
N ARG A 201 -7.99 -35.21 1.17
CA ARG A 201 -8.16 -35.78 -0.18
C ARG A 201 -6.85 -35.80 -0.97
N ALA A 202 -5.96 -34.84 -0.71
CA ALA A 202 -4.66 -34.73 -1.34
C ALA A 202 -3.80 -35.92 -0.92
N LYS A 203 -3.59 -36.86 -1.84
CA LYS A 203 -2.88 -38.11 -1.58
C LYS A 203 -1.35 -37.86 -1.54
N SER A 204 -0.92 -36.99 -0.63
CA SER A 204 0.46 -36.50 -0.54
C SER A 204 0.99 -36.50 0.90
N GLY A 205 2.29 -36.77 1.06
CA GLY A 205 2.98 -36.61 2.34
C GLY A 205 3.07 -35.16 2.79
N PHE A 206 3.06 -34.20 1.86
CA PHE A 206 2.95 -32.76 2.16
C PHE A 206 1.64 -32.42 2.87
N ALA A 207 0.53 -33.02 2.44
CA ALA A 207 -0.77 -32.82 3.09
C ALA A 207 -0.78 -33.35 4.53
N LEU A 208 -0.07 -34.46 4.77
CA LEU A 208 0.09 -35.03 6.10
C LEU A 208 0.92 -34.11 7.01
N ASP A 209 2.00 -33.51 6.48
CA ASP A 209 2.79 -32.50 7.22
C ASP A 209 1.94 -31.29 7.62
N VAL A 210 1.23 -30.68 6.65
CA VAL A 210 0.36 -29.51 6.90
C VAL A 210 -0.69 -29.82 7.97
N LEU A 211 -1.40 -30.95 7.84
CA LEU A 211 -2.41 -31.35 8.82
C LEU A 211 -1.80 -31.61 10.21
N GLY A 212 -0.62 -32.23 10.27
CA GLY A 212 0.09 -32.47 11.53
C GLY A 212 0.49 -31.17 12.22
N ARG A 213 0.97 -30.17 11.47
CA ARG A 213 1.29 -28.84 12.01
C ARG A 213 0.04 -28.03 12.38
N ALA A 214 -1.10 -28.27 11.73
CA ALA A 214 -2.36 -27.59 12.02
C ALA A 214 -3.07 -28.15 13.25
N GLU A 215 -2.96 -29.46 13.53
CA GLU A 215 -3.62 -30.11 14.66
C GLU A 215 -3.50 -29.37 16.01
N PRO A 216 -2.31 -28.93 16.47
CA PRO A 216 -2.20 -28.22 17.75
C PRO A 216 -2.79 -26.80 17.74
N ARG A 217 -2.99 -26.19 16.55
CA ARG A 217 -3.48 -24.81 16.38
C ARG A 217 -5.00 -24.72 16.43
N HIS A 218 -5.70 -25.80 16.06
CA HIS A 218 -7.16 -25.83 16.03
C HIS A 218 -7.74 -26.60 17.23
N LYS A 219 -8.96 -26.25 17.63
CA LYS A 219 -9.70 -26.89 18.74
C LYS A 219 -11.08 -27.37 18.29
N GLY A 220 -11.72 -28.20 19.10
CA GLY A 220 -13.11 -28.64 18.89
C GLY A 220 -13.31 -29.44 17.59
N ASP A 221 -14.32 -29.07 16.82
CA ASP A 221 -14.74 -29.78 15.60
C ASP A 221 -13.64 -29.79 14.53
N MET A 222 -12.87 -28.70 14.40
CA MET A 222 -11.77 -28.61 13.43
C MET A 222 -10.63 -29.58 13.77
N ALA A 223 -10.25 -29.68 15.05
CA ALA A 223 -9.25 -30.65 15.50
C ALA A 223 -9.69 -32.10 15.20
N THR A 224 -10.96 -32.40 15.45
CA THR A 224 -11.55 -33.72 15.15
C THR A 224 -11.53 -34.01 13.65
N LEU A 225 -11.79 -33.00 12.82
CA LEU A 225 -11.75 -33.10 11.37
C LEU A 225 -10.32 -33.33 10.85
N ILE A 226 -9.34 -32.61 11.40
CA ILE A 226 -7.91 -32.78 11.08
C ILE A 226 -7.47 -34.22 11.38
N GLN A 227 -7.77 -34.74 12.58
CA GLN A 227 -7.46 -36.13 12.95
C GLN A 227 -8.10 -37.14 12.00
N ARG A 228 -9.34 -36.90 11.56
CA ARG A 228 -10.03 -37.76 10.60
C ARG A 228 -9.35 -37.72 9.23
N SER A 229 -8.93 -36.55 8.76
CA SER A 229 -8.18 -36.37 7.52
C SER A 229 -6.81 -37.07 7.59
N ILE A 230 -6.07 -36.94 8.70
CA ILE A 230 -4.81 -37.68 8.93
C ILE A 230 -5.03 -39.20 8.87
N ARG A 231 -6.05 -39.72 9.57
CA ARG A 231 -6.40 -41.15 9.52
C ARG A 231 -6.72 -41.60 8.10
N ARG A 232 -7.47 -40.78 7.34
CA ARG A 232 -7.81 -41.07 5.94
C ARG A 232 -6.56 -41.19 5.07
N LEU A 233 -5.59 -40.29 5.21
CA LEU A 233 -4.30 -40.39 4.49
C LEU A 233 -3.56 -41.69 4.85
N SER A 234 -3.52 -42.04 6.14
CA SER A 234 -2.92 -43.29 6.63
C SER A 234 -3.59 -44.54 6.05
N PHE A 235 -4.93 -44.55 5.90
CA PHE A 235 -5.67 -45.64 5.26
C PHE A 235 -5.32 -45.82 3.78
N VAL A 236 -4.99 -44.75 3.06
CA VAL A 236 -4.57 -44.79 1.65
C VAL A 236 -3.07 -45.10 1.51
N GLY A 237 -2.35 -45.28 2.63
CA GLY A 237 -0.95 -45.69 2.67
C GLY A 237 0.05 -44.56 2.88
N ILE A 238 -0.42 -43.31 3.08
CA ILE A 238 0.45 -42.16 3.33
C ILE A 238 0.70 -42.06 4.84
N ARG A 239 1.90 -42.43 5.26
CA ARG A 239 2.27 -42.50 6.68
C ARG A 239 3.47 -41.62 7.04
N GLU A 240 4.25 -41.24 6.04
CA GLU A 240 5.44 -40.41 6.21
C GLU A 240 5.11 -38.99 5.76
N PRO A 241 5.16 -37.99 6.67
CA PRO A 241 5.03 -36.60 6.28
C PRO A 241 6.25 -36.19 5.44
N ILE A 242 6.01 -35.37 4.44
CA ILE A 242 7.06 -34.73 3.65
C ILE A 242 6.95 -33.24 3.93
N GLU A 243 8.02 -32.63 4.43
CA GLU A 243 8.03 -31.20 4.76
C GLU A 243 7.92 -30.35 3.51
N LEU A 244 7.14 -29.26 3.59
CA LEU A 244 7.09 -28.28 2.51
C LEU A 244 8.46 -27.59 2.33
N PRO A 245 8.95 -27.41 1.08
CA PRO A 245 10.28 -26.84 0.82
C PRO A 245 10.50 -25.41 1.37
N HIS A 246 9.40 -24.70 1.62
CA HIS A 246 9.39 -23.31 2.10
C HIS A 246 8.58 -23.13 3.38
N SER A 247 8.34 -24.21 4.15
CA SER A 247 7.82 -24.04 5.50
C SER A 247 8.94 -23.55 6.41
N PHE A 248 8.78 -22.35 6.97
CA PHE A 248 9.66 -21.89 8.04
C PHE A 248 9.39 -22.79 9.25
N GLN A 249 10.29 -23.76 9.47
CA GLN A 249 10.18 -24.74 10.56
C GLN A 249 10.09 -24.05 11.94
N TYR A 250 10.64 -22.84 12.03
CA TYR A 250 10.57 -21.96 13.17
C TYR A 250 10.30 -20.55 12.69
N PRO A 251 9.53 -19.75 13.44
CA PRO A 251 9.43 -18.34 13.11
C PRO A 251 10.80 -17.70 13.19
N LEU A 252 11.19 -17.06 12.09
CA LEU A 252 12.44 -16.34 12.01
C LEU A 252 12.38 -15.17 13.00
N PRO A 253 13.47 -14.88 13.73
CA PRO A 253 13.52 -13.63 14.49
C PRO A 253 13.36 -12.47 13.51
N PHE A 254 12.68 -11.41 13.97
CA PHE A 254 12.65 -10.18 13.18
C PHE A 254 14.08 -9.69 12.98
N HIS A 255 14.38 -9.31 11.74
CA HIS A 255 15.61 -8.64 11.40
C HIS A 255 15.55 -7.18 11.87
N GLU A 256 14.56 -6.45 11.36
CA GLU A 256 14.21 -5.10 11.81
C GLU A 256 12.69 -4.90 11.74
N VAL A 257 12.19 -4.02 12.62
CA VAL A 257 10.77 -3.65 12.72
C VAL A 257 10.68 -2.13 12.79
N TYR A 258 9.79 -1.56 11.99
CA TYR A 258 9.56 -0.12 11.95
C TYR A 258 8.07 0.20 12.01
N ALA A 259 7.74 1.41 12.47
CA ALA A 259 6.40 1.96 12.43
C ALA A 259 6.45 3.40 11.91
N GLY A 260 5.41 3.78 11.17
CA GLY A 260 5.17 5.16 10.74
C GLY A 260 4.28 5.92 11.73
N PRO A 261 4.16 7.25 11.53
CA PRO A 261 3.23 8.08 12.28
C PRO A 261 1.78 7.64 12.05
N ILE A 262 0.88 8.11 12.92
CA ILE A 262 -0.55 7.90 12.80
C ILE A 262 -1.15 9.15 12.17
N ASP A 263 -1.86 8.98 11.07
CA ASP A 263 -2.52 10.09 10.38
C ASP A 263 -3.79 10.55 11.12
N PHE A 264 -4.43 11.60 10.60
CA PHE A 264 -5.69 12.11 11.15
C PHE A 264 -6.80 11.04 11.24
N TYR A 265 -6.83 10.10 10.31
CA TYR A 265 -7.85 9.06 10.18
C TYR A 265 -7.55 7.80 11.02
N GLY A 266 -6.40 7.77 11.71
CA GLY A 266 -5.98 6.64 12.53
C GLY A 266 -5.31 5.53 11.73
N SER A 267 -4.84 5.82 10.52
CA SER A 267 -4.07 4.90 9.69
C SER A 267 -2.58 5.06 9.94
N ARG A 268 -1.84 3.97 9.77
CA ARG A 268 -0.38 3.93 9.88
C ARG A 268 0.25 2.75 9.16
N SER A 269 1.52 2.92 8.84
CA SER A 269 2.34 1.90 8.21
C SER A 269 3.18 1.14 9.25
N LEU A 270 3.26 -0.18 9.11
CA LEU A 270 4.12 -1.07 9.91
C LEU A 270 5.02 -1.89 8.97
N TRP A 271 6.30 -2.02 9.30
CA TRP A 271 7.24 -2.82 8.54
C TRP A 271 7.80 -3.94 9.40
N PHE A 272 7.72 -5.16 8.89
CA PHE A 272 8.38 -6.32 9.47
C PHE A 272 9.34 -6.91 8.46
N SER A 273 10.55 -7.23 8.90
CA SER A 273 11.54 -7.90 8.05
C SER A 273 12.15 -9.12 8.72
N TRP A 274 12.56 -10.07 7.89
CA TRP A 274 13.20 -11.31 8.30
C TRP A 274 14.37 -11.61 7.38
N ARG A 275 15.39 -12.23 7.95
CA ARG A 275 16.48 -12.82 7.20
C ARG A 275 16.16 -14.30 6.95
N LEU A 276 15.96 -14.67 5.69
CA LEU A 276 15.54 -16.02 5.28
C LEU A 276 16.71 -17.00 5.34
N ASP A 277 17.88 -16.58 4.89
CA ASP A 277 19.14 -17.31 4.93
C ASP A 277 20.34 -16.34 5.05
N ASP A 278 21.57 -16.81 4.81
CA ASP A 278 22.76 -15.97 4.90
C ASP A 278 22.76 -14.77 3.93
N LYS A 279 21.85 -14.70 2.96
CA LYS A 279 21.84 -13.65 1.93
C LYS A 279 20.46 -13.04 1.71
N ALA A 280 19.39 -13.82 1.73
CA ALA A 280 18.06 -13.37 1.34
C ALA A 280 17.25 -12.79 2.51
N TYR A 281 16.40 -11.83 2.18
CA TYR A 281 15.49 -11.16 3.09
C TYR A 281 14.05 -11.29 2.58
N ALA A 282 13.11 -11.33 3.53
CA ALA A 282 11.69 -11.09 3.29
C ALA A 282 11.27 -9.89 4.12
N SER A 283 10.33 -9.12 3.62
CA SER A 283 9.73 -8.03 4.39
C SER A 283 8.28 -7.83 3.99
N ILE A 284 7.50 -7.26 4.87
CA ILE A 284 6.12 -6.90 4.61
C ILE A 284 5.85 -5.50 5.16
N LEU A 285 5.31 -4.65 4.29
CA LEU A 285 4.74 -3.36 4.65
C LEU A 285 3.25 -3.55 4.86
N LEU A 286 2.72 -3.14 6.01
CA LEU A 286 1.32 -3.25 6.36
C LEU A 286 0.75 -1.85 6.56
N LEU A 287 -0.40 -1.57 5.97
CA LEU A 287 -1.21 -0.41 6.30
C LEU A 287 -2.33 -0.84 7.25
N THR A 288 -2.35 -0.28 8.45
CA THR A 288 -3.35 -0.58 9.47
C THR A 288 -4.15 0.67 9.79
N GLY A 289 -5.47 0.55 9.92
CA GLY A 289 -6.37 1.60 10.38
C GLY A 289 -6.99 1.26 11.72
N GLU A 290 -7.08 2.23 12.63
CA GLU A 290 -7.64 2.00 13.97
C GLU A 290 -9.12 1.62 13.95
N SER A 291 -9.87 2.12 12.96
CA SER A 291 -11.27 1.78 12.79
C SER A 291 -11.44 0.56 11.89
N ASP A 292 -10.63 0.40 10.86
CA ASP A 292 -10.88 -0.54 9.75
C ASP A 292 -10.06 -1.83 9.81
N GLY A 293 -9.05 -1.88 10.68
CA GLY A 293 -8.18 -3.03 10.83
C GLY A 293 -7.04 -3.04 9.81
N LEU A 294 -6.67 -4.21 9.32
CA LEU A 294 -5.62 -4.34 8.31
C LEU A 294 -6.15 -3.96 6.93
N LEU A 295 -5.71 -2.82 6.42
CA LEU A 295 -6.18 -2.20 5.17
C LEU A 295 -5.44 -2.72 3.94
N ASN A 296 -4.11 -2.81 4.02
CA ASN A 296 -3.28 -3.23 2.89
C ASN A 296 -2.02 -3.95 3.38
N ALA A 297 -1.43 -4.76 2.50
CA ALA A 297 -0.14 -5.40 2.73
C ALA A 297 0.65 -5.53 1.42
N ILE A 298 1.96 -5.29 1.49
CA ILE A 298 2.85 -5.43 0.35
C ILE A 298 4.07 -6.25 0.77
N SER A 299 4.28 -7.38 0.11
CA SER A 299 5.39 -8.28 0.40
C SER A 299 6.59 -8.01 -0.49
N TYR A 300 7.78 -8.01 0.11
CA TYR A 300 9.06 -7.86 -0.56
C TYR A 300 9.91 -9.12 -0.39
N ARG A 301 10.62 -9.49 -1.45
CA ARG A 301 11.67 -10.51 -1.46
C ARG A 301 12.94 -9.92 -2.03
N MET A 302 14.00 -9.96 -1.24
CA MET A 302 15.28 -9.35 -1.59
C MET A 302 16.38 -10.40 -1.50
N LYS A 303 17.27 -10.44 -2.50
CA LYS A 303 18.29 -11.50 -2.64
C LYS A 303 19.53 -11.26 -1.78
N ASP A 304 19.75 -10.02 -1.36
CA ASP A 304 20.92 -9.59 -0.62
C ASP A 304 20.65 -8.35 0.26
N GLU A 305 21.56 -8.09 1.20
CA GLU A 305 21.57 -6.93 2.11
C GLU A 305 21.47 -5.59 1.36
N LYS A 306 22.06 -5.51 0.16
CA LYS A 306 22.11 -4.26 -0.59
C LYS A 306 20.73 -3.94 -1.16
N GLU A 307 20.05 -4.93 -1.72
CA GLU A 307 18.68 -4.80 -2.20
C GLU A 307 17.73 -4.50 -1.04
N TYR A 308 17.88 -5.20 0.10
CA TYR A 308 17.15 -4.89 1.32
C TYR A 308 17.32 -3.43 1.77
N GLY A 309 18.56 -2.96 1.90
CA GLY A 309 18.83 -1.59 2.33
C GLY A 309 18.32 -0.52 1.36
N HIS A 310 18.24 -0.81 0.06
CA HIS A 310 17.60 0.10 -0.91
C HIS A 310 16.08 0.14 -0.72
N VAL A 311 15.42 -1.02 -0.66
CA VAL A 311 13.97 -1.11 -0.48
C VAL A 311 13.56 -0.46 0.84
N LEU A 312 14.23 -0.81 1.94
CA LEU A 312 13.95 -0.22 3.24
C LEU A 312 14.14 1.30 3.23
N LYS A 313 15.18 1.81 2.58
CA LYS A 313 15.40 3.26 2.49
C LYS A 313 14.29 3.97 1.73
N ASP A 314 13.85 3.40 0.61
CA ASP A 314 12.80 4.00 -0.23
C ASP A 314 11.45 3.96 0.52
N VAL A 315 11.11 2.81 1.13
CA VAL A 315 9.87 2.65 1.91
C VAL A 315 9.89 3.50 3.18
N ALA A 316 10.98 3.46 3.95
CA ALA A 316 11.08 4.26 5.18
C ALA A 316 11.09 5.77 4.90
N GLY A 317 11.63 6.20 3.76
CA GLY A 317 11.55 7.59 3.33
C GLY A 317 10.15 8.02 2.90
N GLY A 318 9.41 7.16 2.20
CA GLY A 318 8.04 7.44 1.76
C GLY A 318 7.01 7.40 2.89
N GLU A 319 7.12 6.41 3.78
CA GLU A 319 6.16 6.14 4.86
C GLU A 319 6.62 6.69 6.23
N MET A 320 7.73 7.44 6.27
CA MET A 320 8.37 7.99 7.48
C MET A 320 8.58 6.96 8.58
N LEU A 321 9.02 5.76 8.20
CA LEU A 321 9.19 4.66 9.12
C LEU A 321 10.40 4.89 10.02
N VAL A 322 10.20 4.67 11.33
CA VAL A 322 11.27 4.69 12.33
C VAL A 322 11.35 3.36 13.07
N PRO A 323 12.55 2.93 13.50
CA PRO A 323 12.71 1.68 14.23
C PRO A 323 11.89 1.69 15.52
N VAL A 324 11.24 0.57 15.84
CA VAL A 324 10.47 0.39 17.07
C VAL A 324 10.70 -0.97 17.70
N ASP A 325 10.30 -1.13 18.96
CA ASP A 325 10.30 -2.43 19.61
C ASP A 325 9.32 -3.39 18.89
N PRO A 326 9.75 -4.64 18.58
CA PRO A 326 8.87 -5.61 17.93
C PRO A 326 7.57 -5.90 18.67
N ASP A 327 7.56 -5.86 20.02
CA ASP A 327 6.36 -6.11 20.80
C ASP A 327 5.33 -5.00 20.57
N TYR A 328 5.77 -3.75 20.40
CA TYR A 328 4.89 -2.63 20.06
C TYR A 328 4.20 -2.83 18.72
N ALA A 329 4.97 -3.05 17.65
CA ALA A 329 4.41 -3.23 16.31
C ALA A 329 3.52 -4.48 16.23
N MET A 330 3.91 -5.56 16.93
CA MET A 330 3.07 -6.76 17.03
C MET A 330 1.76 -6.50 17.77
N SER A 331 1.77 -5.68 18.81
CA SER A 331 0.55 -5.25 19.50
C SER A 331 -0.36 -4.44 18.58
N SER A 332 0.17 -3.51 17.79
CA SER A 332 -0.61 -2.77 16.79
C SER A 332 -1.18 -3.69 15.71
N LEU A 333 -0.39 -4.65 15.21
CA LEU A 333 -0.88 -5.64 14.23
C LEU A 333 -2.00 -6.50 14.81
N ARG A 334 -1.89 -6.96 16.06
CA ARG A 334 -2.95 -7.75 16.71
C ARG A 334 -4.25 -6.99 16.87
N ASP A 335 -4.19 -5.68 17.11
CA ASP A 335 -5.37 -4.82 17.16
C ASP A 335 -5.99 -4.69 15.78
N ALA A 336 -5.18 -4.42 14.75
CA ALA A 336 -5.65 -4.36 13.38
C ALA A 336 -6.37 -5.67 12.95
N LEU A 337 -5.81 -6.83 13.30
CA LEU A 337 -6.46 -8.13 13.07
C LEU A 337 -7.75 -8.30 13.88
N HIS A 338 -7.80 -7.77 15.10
CA HIS A 338 -9.01 -7.79 15.91
C HIS A 338 -10.13 -6.97 15.25
N ARG A 339 -9.81 -5.77 14.77
CA ARG A 339 -10.74 -4.89 14.05
C ARG A 339 -11.23 -5.50 12.74
N SER A 340 -10.34 -6.07 11.93
CA SER A 340 -10.73 -6.77 10.70
C SER A 340 -11.71 -7.91 10.99
N ASN A 341 -11.46 -8.67 12.07
CA ASN A 341 -12.36 -9.75 12.50
C ASN A 341 -13.71 -9.24 13.01
N GLU A 342 -13.74 -8.17 13.80
CA GLU A 342 -14.99 -7.56 14.27
C GLU A 342 -15.87 -7.08 13.10
N LYS A 343 -15.25 -6.54 12.05
CA LYS A 343 -15.94 -6.09 10.83
C LYS A 343 -16.24 -7.20 9.83
N GLY A 344 -15.64 -8.38 10.00
CA GLY A 344 -15.80 -9.51 9.08
C GLY A 344 -15.12 -9.27 7.72
N PHE A 345 -14.11 -8.41 7.67
CA PHE A 345 -13.30 -8.17 6.48
C PHE A 345 -12.28 -9.28 6.27
N TYR A 346 -12.01 -9.61 5.00
CA TYR A 346 -10.87 -10.45 4.66
C TYR A 346 -9.57 -9.65 4.82
N LEU A 347 -8.48 -10.34 5.11
CA LEU A 347 -7.16 -9.73 5.17
C LEU A 347 -6.59 -9.57 3.75
N PRO A 348 -5.62 -8.66 3.55
CA PRO A 348 -4.96 -8.51 2.25
C PRO A 348 -4.29 -9.84 1.78
N PRO A 349 -4.32 -10.14 0.47
CA PRO A 349 -3.77 -11.38 -0.09
C PRO A 349 -2.30 -11.63 0.28
N ASP A 350 -1.46 -10.60 0.17
CA ASP A 350 -0.06 -10.60 0.60
C ASP A 350 0.09 -11.03 2.05
N PHE A 351 -0.75 -10.49 2.94
CA PHE A 351 -0.70 -10.84 4.35
C PHE A 351 -1.01 -12.31 4.57
N TYR A 352 -2.07 -12.86 3.96
CA TYR A 352 -2.38 -14.29 4.08
C TYR A 352 -1.20 -15.19 3.66
N VAL A 353 -0.50 -14.83 2.59
CA VAL A 353 0.67 -15.58 2.11
C VAL A 353 1.83 -15.48 3.10
N ASP A 354 2.07 -14.30 3.67
CA ASP A 354 3.23 -14.00 4.52
C ASP A 354 2.98 -14.18 6.03
N MET A 355 1.76 -14.50 6.44
CA MET A 355 1.44 -14.93 7.82
C MET A 355 2.34 -16.06 8.30
N ARG A 356 2.84 -16.91 7.38
CA ARG A 356 3.80 -18.00 7.67
C ARG A 356 5.18 -17.53 8.13
N LEU A 357 5.53 -16.26 7.93
CA LEU A 357 6.77 -15.65 8.43
C LEU A 357 6.69 -15.30 9.93
N PHE A 358 5.47 -15.13 10.44
CA PHE A 358 5.22 -14.86 11.86
C PHE A 358 5.18 -16.14 12.69
N ARG A 359 5.29 -15.99 14.02
CA ARG A 359 5.04 -17.14 14.91
C ARG A 359 3.55 -17.48 14.87
N PRO A 360 3.17 -18.76 14.80
CA PRO A 360 1.75 -19.12 14.78
C PRO A 360 0.95 -18.57 15.97
N ASP A 361 1.56 -18.50 17.16
CA ASP A 361 0.92 -17.96 18.36
C ASP A 361 1.00 -16.42 18.46
N SER A 362 1.80 -15.76 17.63
CA SER A 362 2.03 -14.31 17.74
C SER A 362 0.99 -13.45 17.04
N LEU A 363 0.17 -14.01 16.15
CA LEU A 363 -0.86 -13.29 15.39
C LEU A 363 -2.26 -13.41 15.99
N LYS A 364 -2.37 -13.76 17.28
CA LYS A 364 -3.66 -13.84 17.94
C LYS A 364 -4.32 -12.44 17.98
N PRO A 365 -5.51 -12.23 17.39
CA PRO A 365 -6.21 -10.95 17.43
C PRO A 365 -6.49 -10.53 18.88
N GLU A 366 -6.13 -9.29 19.22
CA GLU A 366 -6.24 -8.74 20.58
C GLU A 366 -6.29 -7.21 20.53
N LEU A 367 -7.18 -6.60 21.34
CA LEU A 367 -7.27 -5.16 21.44
C LEU A 367 -5.99 -4.54 22.02
N TYR A 368 -5.54 -3.47 21.39
CA TYR A 368 -4.44 -2.65 21.89
C TYR A 368 -4.95 -1.46 22.70
N VAL A 369 -4.28 -1.22 23.82
CA VAL A 369 -4.53 -0.06 24.67
C VAL A 369 -3.18 0.57 25.00
N PRO A 370 -2.93 1.83 24.56
CA PRO A 370 -1.74 2.59 24.89
C PRO A 370 -1.40 2.58 26.37
N ARG A 371 -0.11 2.50 26.68
CA ARG A 371 0.39 2.55 28.06
C ARG A 371 1.47 3.60 28.18
N PHE A 372 1.18 4.62 28.99
CA PHE A 372 2.10 5.72 29.21
C PHE A 372 2.97 5.50 30.44
N SER A 373 4.23 5.90 30.32
CA SER A 373 5.16 5.93 31.45
C SER A 373 4.67 6.88 32.54
N LEU A 374 5.07 6.65 33.80
CA LEU A 374 4.69 7.53 34.91
C LEU A 374 5.20 8.97 34.68
N ALA A 375 6.39 9.12 34.11
CA ALA A 375 6.96 10.42 33.77
C ALA A 375 6.04 11.21 32.82
N ASN A 376 5.50 10.56 31.79
CA ASN A 376 4.56 11.17 30.85
C ASN A 376 3.22 11.56 31.48
N LEU A 377 2.83 10.94 32.60
CA LEU A 377 1.56 11.23 33.28
C LEU A 377 1.71 12.21 34.45
N GLU A 378 2.93 12.43 34.96
CA GLU A 378 3.16 13.19 36.19
C GLU A 378 2.84 14.68 36.02
N GLY A 379 1.86 15.16 36.81
CA GLY A 379 1.43 16.55 36.82
C GLY A 379 0.77 17.02 35.51
N ILE A 380 0.38 16.09 34.62
CA ILE A 380 -0.10 16.45 33.28
C ILE A 380 -1.35 17.35 33.33
N VAL A 381 -2.28 17.09 34.26
CA VAL A 381 -3.51 17.86 34.42
C VAL A 381 -3.24 19.33 34.73
N ASP A 382 -2.27 19.62 35.59
CA ASP A 382 -1.89 20.98 35.96
C ASP A 382 -1.18 21.71 34.80
N LYS A 383 -0.53 20.95 33.91
CA LYS A 383 0.19 21.47 32.73
C LYS A 383 -0.72 21.69 31.52
N ILE A 384 -1.95 21.15 31.50
CA ILE A 384 -2.89 21.25 30.36
C ILE A 384 -2.98 22.67 29.80
N PRO A 385 -3.23 23.73 30.59
CA PRO A 385 -3.38 25.08 30.04
C PRO A 385 -2.14 25.58 29.27
N GLY A 386 -0.94 25.25 29.75
CA GLY A 386 0.31 25.64 29.10
C GLY A 386 0.59 24.86 27.82
N TYR A 387 0.37 23.54 27.86
CA TYR A 387 0.54 22.68 26.69
C TYR A 387 -0.48 22.97 25.59
N VAL A 388 -1.75 23.19 25.96
CA VAL A 388 -2.81 23.53 25.01
C VAL A 388 -2.55 24.86 24.33
N ALA A 389 -2.05 25.87 25.05
CA ALA A 389 -1.79 27.19 24.51
C ALA A 389 -0.76 27.22 23.36
N SER A 390 0.06 26.18 23.24
CA SER A 390 1.06 26.02 22.18
C SER A 390 0.88 24.73 21.38
N SER A 391 -0.30 24.09 21.50
CA SER A 391 -0.60 22.80 20.88
C SER A 391 -0.67 22.86 19.36
N ASP A 392 -0.84 24.04 18.78
CA ASP A 392 -0.72 24.29 17.35
C ASP A 392 0.67 23.88 16.81
N ASN A 393 1.75 24.04 17.58
CA ASN A 393 3.09 23.62 17.17
C ASN A 393 3.24 22.10 17.01
N LEU A 394 2.33 21.29 17.57
CA LEU A 394 2.39 19.82 17.41
C LEU A 394 2.29 19.40 15.94
N LEU A 395 1.62 20.19 15.10
CA LEU A 395 1.49 19.91 13.66
C LEU A 395 2.80 20.13 12.88
N ASP A 396 3.82 20.72 13.51
CA ASP A 396 5.18 20.78 12.96
C ASP A 396 6.05 19.58 13.35
N GLU A 397 5.56 18.73 14.27
CA GLU A 397 6.32 17.56 14.72
C GLU A 397 6.19 16.42 13.69
N PRO A 398 7.31 15.79 13.26
CA PRO A 398 7.27 14.70 12.29
C PRO A 398 6.39 13.51 12.70
N GLY A 399 6.18 13.31 14.01
CA GLY A 399 5.30 12.25 14.50
C GLY A 399 3.80 12.51 14.30
N LEU A 400 3.43 13.72 13.88
CA LEU A 400 2.08 14.13 13.48
C LEU A 400 1.99 14.38 11.96
N GLU A 401 2.94 13.88 11.18
CA GLU A 401 2.75 13.87 9.73
C GLU A 401 1.45 13.14 9.37
N GLY A 402 0.72 13.69 8.39
CA GLY A 402 -0.57 13.15 7.96
C GLY A 402 -1.75 13.64 8.80
N TRP A 403 -1.53 14.51 9.78
CA TRP A 403 -2.60 15.24 10.46
C TRP A 403 -3.15 16.37 9.57
N VAL A 404 -3.90 15.98 8.55
CA VAL A 404 -4.57 16.88 7.61
C VAL A 404 -5.90 16.25 7.19
N LEU A 405 -6.96 17.06 7.07
CA LEU A 405 -8.24 16.60 6.54
C LEU A 405 -8.19 16.65 5.01
N THR A 406 -8.48 15.53 4.36
CA THR A 406 -8.43 15.38 2.89
C THR A 406 -9.79 15.05 2.28
N GLU A 407 -10.84 15.00 3.08
CA GLU A 407 -12.19 14.65 2.62
C GLU A 407 -12.84 15.76 1.78
N MET A 408 -13.76 15.38 0.90
CA MET A 408 -14.43 16.29 -0.04
C MET A 408 -15.12 17.47 0.65
N ALA A 409 -15.64 17.28 1.85
CA ALA A 409 -16.28 18.34 2.63
C ALA A 409 -15.32 19.50 2.95
N VAL A 410 -14.00 19.27 3.00
CA VAL A 410 -12.99 20.32 3.18
C VAL A 410 -12.94 21.25 1.96
N TYR A 411 -13.17 20.74 0.75
CA TYR A 411 -13.19 21.53 -0.48
C TYR A 411 -14.42 22.43 -0.56
N ASP A 412 -15.57 21.96 -0.05
CA ASP A 412 -16.76 22.79 0.10
C ASP A 412 -16.51 23.93 1.09
N VAL A 413 -15.75 23.68 2.15
CA VAL A 413 -15.33 24.72 3.09
C VAL A 413 -14.36 25.70 2.43
N ALA A 414 -13.39 25.19 1.67
CA ALA A 414 -12.42 26.02 0.93
C ALA A 414 -13.12 27.01 -0.02
N ASP A 415 -14.14 26.57 -0.75
CA ASP A 415 -14.97 27.45 -1.59
C ASP A 415 -15.69 28.53 -0.77
N ARG A 416 -16.23 28.20 0.41
CA ARG A 416 -16.86 29.19 1.29
C ARG A 416 -15.87 30.25 1.74
N PHE A 417 -14.64 29.87 2.07
CA PHE A 417 -13.57 30.82 2.40
C PHE A 417 -13.18 31.69 1.19
N ILE A 418 -13.10 31.12 -0.01
CA ILE A 418 -12.85 31.88 -1.25
C ILE A 418 -13.95 32.92 -1.49
N VAL A 419 -15.22 32.52 -1.32
CA VAL A 419 -16.39 33.41 -1.46
C VAL A 419 -16.38 34.50 -0.40
N LEU A 420 -16.02 34.17 0.85
CA LEU A 420 -15.93 35.12 1.95
C LEU A 420 -14.90 36.24 1.66
N GLU A 421 -13.81 35.89 0.97
CA GLU A 421 -12.74 36.82 0.59
C GLU A 421 -13.02 37.57 -0.74
N ALA A 422 -14.02 37.17 -1.51
CA ALA A 422 -14.28 37.67 -2.88
C ALA A 422 -14.59 39.18 -2.96
N GLY A 423 -14.86 39.84 -1.83
CA GLY A 423 -15.16 41.27 -1.73
C GLY A 423 -13.96 42.21 -1.52
N GLY A 424 -12.75 41.68 -1.31
CA GLY A 424 -11.57 42.52 -1.04
C GLY A 424 -10.31 41.80 -0.56
N GLY A 425 -10.25 40.48 -0.69
CA GLY A 425 -9.16 39.65 -0.17
C GLY A 425 -9.29 39.36 1.34
N PRO A 426 -8.30 38.68 1.93
CA PRO A 426 -8.33 38.27 3.35
C PRO A 426 -8.50 39.46 4.32
N GLU A 427 -7.98 40.63 3.97
CA GLU A 427 -8.06 41.85 4.80
C GLU A 427 -9.46 42.47 4.87
N ALA A 428 -10.37 42.10 3.96
CA ALA A 428 -11.75 42.58 3.94
C ALA A 428 -12.69 41.71 4.78
N VAL A 429 -12.24 40.52 5.21
CA VAL A 429 -13.03 39.60 6.05
C VAL A 429 -13.00 40.11 7.49
N THR A 430 -14.19 40.33 8.07
CA THR A 430 -14.26 40.73 9.48
C THR A 430 -13.88 39.56 10.38
N SER A 431 -13.25 39.84 11.52
CA SER A 431 -12.93 38.80 12.51
C SER A 431 -14.17 38.03 12.95
N GLU A 432 -15.33 38.69 13.08
CA GLU A 432 -16.59 38.03 13.44
C GLU A 432 -17.06 37.04 12.37
N SER A 433 -17.00 37.41 11.09
CA SER A 433 -17.34 36.50 9.99
C SER A 433 -16.41 35.31 9.90
N LEU A 434 -15.10 35.52 10.11
CA LEU A 434 -14.10 34.46 10.12
C LEU A 434 -14.34 33.49 11.28
N GLU A 435 -14.53 34.00 12.50
CA GLU A 435 -14.82 33.17 13.67
C GLU A 435 -16.11 32.36 13.49
N SER A 436 -17.17 32.97 12.96
CA SER A 436 -18.43 32.29 12.69
C SER A 436 -18.28 31.17 11.67
N GLU A 437 -17.45 31.35 10.64
CA GLU A 437 -17.21 30.31 9.65
C GLU A 437 -16.35 29.18 10.22
N ILE A 438 -15.32 29.49 11.01
CA ILE A 438 -14.49 28.47 11.70
C ILE A 438 -15.35 27.66 12.68
N GLU A 439 -16.23 28.29 13.44
CA GLU A 439 -17.16 27.61 14.34
C GLU A 439 -18.04 26.63 13.58
N ARG A 440 -18.66 27.07 12.48
CA ARG A 440 -19.45 26.22 11.60
C ARG A 440 -18.65 25.04 11.06
N CYS A 441 -17.42 25.27 10.60
CA CYS A 441 -16.56 24.22 10.07
C CYS A 441 -16.18 23.20 11.15
N CYS A 442 -15.95 23.64 12.39
CA CYS A 442 -15.71 22.73 13.51
C CYS A 442 -16.95 21.89 13.86
N GLU A 443 -18.16 22.46 13.76
CA GLU A 443 -19.40 21.70 13.91
C GLU A 443 -19.59 20.65 12.82
N GLU A 444 -19.24 20.97 11.58
CA GLU A 444 -19.39 20.09 10.41
C GLU A 444 -18.32 18.98 10.36
N LEU A 445 -17.03 19.32 10.59
CA LEU A 445 -15.90 18.41 10.33
C LEU A 445 -15.27 17.80 11.59
N ILE A 446 -15.22 18.55 12.70
CA ILE A 446 -14.47 18.15 13.90
C ILE A 446 -15.37 17.47 14.93
N THR A 447 -16.49 18.10 15.25
CA THR A 447 -17.41 17.64 16.30
C THR A 447 -17.90 16.21 16.09
N PRO A 448 -18.30 15.78 14.87
CA PRO A 448 -18.74 14.40 14.64
C PRO A 448 -17.66 13.35 14.91
N ARG A 449 -16.39 13.74 14.75
CA ARG A 449 -15.21 12.86 14.86
C ARG A 449 -14.42 13.07 16.14
N ARG A 450 -14.89 13.90 17.07
CA ARG A 450 -14.11 14.27 18.26
C ARG A 450 -13.58 13.07 19.02
N ALA A 451 -14.38 12.00 19.17
CA ALA A 451 -13.96 10.78 19.84
C ALA A 451 -12.81 10.06 19.11
N GLU A 452 -12.84 10.04 17.78
CA GLU A 452 -11.79 9.47 16.93
C GLU A 452 -10.52 10.31 17.02
N ILE A 453 -10.64 11.64 16.95
CA ILE A 453 -9.51 12.57 17.09
C ILE A 453 -8.81 12.37 18.44
N ILE A 454 -9.57 12.29 19.54
CA ILE A 454 -9.01 12.04 20.87
C ILE A 454 -8.24 10.71 20.88
N LYS A 455 -8.83 9.66 20.32
CA LYS A 455 -8.22 8.32 20.28
C LYS A 455 -6.93 8.33 19.44
N ASN A 456 -6.96 8.97 18.28
CA ASN A 456 -5.81 9.07 17.37
C ASN A 456 -4.70 9.90 18.00
N LEU A 457 -5.01 10.97 18.74
CA LEU A 457 -4.01 11.71 19.54
C LEU A 457 -3.38 10.85 20.64
N LEU A 458 -4.16 10.00 21.32
CA LEU A 458 -3.61 9.09 22.33
C LEU A 458 -2.69 8.04 21.70
N LEU A 459 -3.08 7.47 20.56
CA LEU A 459 -2.24 6.54 19.81
C LEU A 459 -0.96 7.23 19.29
N THR A 460 -1.07 8.49 18.88
CA THR A 460 0.07 9.31 18.43
C THR A 460 1.02 9.61 19.58
N ALA A 461 0.51 9.96 20.76
CA ALA A 461 1.33 10.15 21.96
C ALA A 461 2.08 8.87 22.34
N ASP A 462 1.43 7.71 22.18
CA ASP A 462 2.06 6.43 22.46
C ASP A 462 3.13 6.11 21.42
N TYR A 463 2.87 6.33 20.13
CA TYR A 463 3.89 6.24 19.08
C TYR A 463 5.12 7.10 19.37
N LEU A 464 4.92 8.36 19.73
CA LEU A 464 6.01 9.28 20.11
C LEU A 464 6.82 8.74 21.31
N GLN A 465 6.15 8.09 22.27
CA GLN A 465 6.82 7.44 23.39
C GLN A 465 7.64 6.22 22.94
N GLN A 466 7.13 5.40 22.02
CA GLN A 466 7.82 4.19 21.55
C GLN A 466 9.00 4.48 20.61
N THR A 467 9.09 5.71 20.09
CA THR A 467 10.14 6.15 19.18
C THR A 467 11.16 7.07 19.84
N ASP A 468 11.16 7.12 21.18
CA ASP A 468 12.06 7.93 22.00
C ASP A 468 12.03 9.44 21.64
N CYS A 469 10.86 9.98 21.27
CA CYS A 469 10.67 11.42 21.12
C CYS A 469 10.77 12.16 22.47
N ASP A 470 10.90 13.50 22.41
CA ASP A 470 10.97 14.35 23.60
C ASP A 470 9.72 14.16 24.49
N GLU A 471 9.96 13.94 25.79
CA GLU A 471 8.93 13.77 26.80
C GLU A 471 7.93 14.95 26.80
N ALA A 472 8.40 16.17 26.54
CA ALA A 472 7.54 17.36 26.45
C ALA A 472 6.54 17.25 25.30
N VAL A 473 6.96 16.71 24.15
CA VAL A 473 6.08 16.52 22.98
C VAL A 473 5.05 15.43 23.27
N VAL A 474 5.47 14.31 23.90
CA VAL A 474 4.54 13.27 24.35
C VAL A 474 3.50 13.82 25.33
N GLN A 475 3.93 14.56 26.35
CA GLN A 475 3.06 15.19 27.33
C GLN A 475 2.13 16.24 26.69
N GLN A 476 2.61 16.99 25.71
CA GLN A 476 1.82 18.00 25.01
C GLN A 476 0.73 17.36 24.14
N THR A 477 1.04 16.27 23.41
CA THR A 477 0.06 15.49 22.64
C THR A 477 -0.99 14.88 23.57
N LEU A 478 -0.58 14.30 24.71
CA LEU A 478 -1.49 13.80 25.74
C LEU A 478 -2.39 14.91 26.31
N ALA A 479 -1.82 16.06 26.66
CA ALA A 479 -2.58 17.19 27.20
C ALA A 479 -3.61 17.71 26.18
N THR A 480 -3.27 17.69 24.89
CA THR A 480 -4.15 18.04 23.77
C THR A 480 -5.30 17.04 23.61
N ALA A 481 -5.06 15.74 23.78
CA ALA A 481 -6.14 14.75 23.81
C ALA A 481 -7.08 14.97 25.02
N LEU A 482 -6.50 15.18 26.20
CA LEU A 482 -7.24 15.36 27.45
C LEU A 482 -8.06 16.66 27.49
N SER A 483 -7.58 17.73 26.86
CA SER A 483 -8.31 18.99 26.77
C SER A 483 -9.58 18.88 25.95
N LEU A 484 -9.57 18.05 24.90
CA LEU A 484 -10.75 17.75 24.07
C LEU A 484 -11.76 16.88 24.81
N VAL A 485 -11.32 15.95 25.66
CA VAL A 485 -12.21 15.15 26.53
C VAL A 485 -12.93 16.03 27.55
N GLY A 486 -12.19 16.92 28.22
CA GLY A 486 -12.74 17.77 29.28
C GLY A 486 -13.57 18.96 28.78
N GLY A 487 -13.55 19.24 27.47
CA GLY A 487 -14.19 20.41 26.90
C GLY A 487 -13.66 21.73 27.47
N PHE A 488 -12.34 21.79 27.73
CA PHE A 488 -11.70 22.95 28.36
C PHE A 488 -11.87 24.23 27.53
N LEU A 489 -11.94 24.07 26.21
CA LEU A 489 -12.21 25.11 25.23
C LEU A 489 -13.24 24.58 24.21
N PRO A 490 -14.06 25.45 23.61
CA PRO A 490 -14.77 25.12 22.38
C PRO A 490 -13.78 24.70 21.28
N ASP A 491 -14.14 23.73 20.44
CA ASP A 491 -13.24 23.19 19.40
C ASP A 491 -12.69 24.28 18.47
N CYS A 492 -13.54 25.24 18.09
CA CYS A 492 -13.18 26.40 17.26
C CYS A 492 -12.12 27.33 17.87
N ARG A 493 -11.91 27.24 19.19
CA ARG A 493 -10.91 27.99 19.96
C ARG A 493 -9.75 27.13 20.43
N HIS A 494 -9.77 25.83 20.18
CA HIS A 494 -8.68 24.94 20.53
C HIS A 494 -7.51 25.15 19.55
N PRO A 495 -6.30 25.55 19.99
CA PRO A 495 -5.22 25.94 19.07
C PRO A 495 -4.85 24.84 18.07
N PHE A 496 -4.69 23.60 18.54
CA PHE A 496 -4.47 22.43 17.69
C PHE A 496 -5.55 22.25 16.59
N ILE A 497 -6.83 22.16 16.98
CA ILE A 497 -7.95 21.95 16.05
C ILE A 497 -8.04 23.09 15.03
N ARG A 498 -7.88 24.32 15.50
CA ARG A 498 -7.98 25.50 14.66
C ARG A 498 -6.89 25.49 13.59
N ARG A 499 -5.64 25.22 13.97
CA ARG A 499 -4.54 25.13 13.00
C ARG A 499 -4.75 23.97 12.04
N LEU A 500 -5.09 22.78 12.55
CA LEU A 500 -5.41 21.60 11.73
C LEU A 500 -6.44 21.91 10.64
N LEU A 501 -7.54 22.56 11.02
CA LEU A 501 -8.60 22.93 10.10
C LEU A 501 -8.11 23.95 9.05
N LEU A 502 -7.42 25.02 9.48
CA LEU A 502 -6.94 26.06 8.57
C LEU A 502 -5.89 25.53 7.58
N ASP A 503 -4.92 24.76 8.07
CA ASP A 503 -3.89 24.14 7.22
C ASP A 503 -4.53 23.19 6.18
N SER A 504 -5.58 22.44 6.58
CA SER A 504 -6.34 21.57 5.67
C SER A 504 -7.13 22.36 4.61
N ILE A 505 -7.77 23.46 5.01
CA ILE A 505 -8.49 24.35 4.09
C ILE A 505 -7.51 24.99 3.10
N ASP A 506 -6.36 25.48 3.58
CA ASP A 506 -5.36 26.11 2.72
C ASP A 506 -4.76 25.11 1.72
N ALA A 507 -4.51 23.87 2.13
CA ALA A 507 -4.12 22.78 1.24
C ALA A 507 -5.19 22.55 0.15
N ALA A 508 -6.47 22.43 0.54
CA ALA A 508 -7.57 22.26 -0.42
C ALA A 508 -7.69 23.45 -1.39
N ARG A 509 -7.53 24.69 -0.91
CA ARG A 509 -7.52 25.91 -1.75
C ARG A 509 -6.38 25.88 -2.76
N GLN A 510 -5.18 25.46 -2.34
CA GLN A 510 -4.04 25.34 -3.24
C GLN A 510 -4.37 24.35 -4.35
N THR A 511 -4.87 23.16 -4.00
CA THR A 511 -5.28 22.12 -4.94
C THR A 511 -6.33 22.62 -5.96
N LEU A 512 -7.37 23.33 -5.50
CA LEU A 512 -8.36 23.95 -6.37
C LEU A 512 -7.75 25.00 -7.30
N SER A 513 -6.79 25.79 -6.80
CA SER A 513 -6.08 26.79 -7.61
C SER A 513 -5.19 26.20 -8.70
N GLU A 514 -4.70 24.98 -8.48
CA GLU A 514 -3.96 24.18 -9.47
C GLU A 514 -4.89 23.54 -10.52
N GLY A 515 -6.21 23.66 -10.33
CA GLY A 515 -7.23 23.19 -11.26
C GLY A 515 -7.66 21.74 -11.03
N TYR A 516 -7.28 21.15 -9.90
CA TYR A 516 -7.75 19.82 -9.49
C TYR A 516 -8.87 19.99 -8.46
N ASP A 517 -10.02 19.38 -8.72
CA ASP A 517 -11.15 19.33 -7.79
C ASP A 517 -11.59 17.87 -7.66
N PRO A 518 -11.25 17.19 -6.54
CA PRO A 518 -11.58 15.78 -6.35
C PRO A 518 -13.09 15.53 -6.33
N ARG A 519 -13.90 16.56 -6.09
CA ARG A 519 -15.37 16.43 -6.10
C ARG A 519 -15.94 16.17 -7.50
N LEU A 520 -15.17 16.40 -8.55
CA LEU A 520 -15.57 16.16 -9.94
C LEU A 520 -15.27 14.73 -10.41
N GLU A 521 -14.46 13.97 -9.67
CA GLU A 521 -14.10 12.60 -10.03
C GLU A 521 -15.19 11.58 -9.66
N GLU A 522 -15.89 11.75 -8.53
CA GLU A 522 -17.01 10.88 -8.14
C GLU A 522 -18.17 10.83 -9.15
N GLN A 523 -18.33 11.87 -10.00
CA GLN A 523 -19.42 11.90 -10.98
C GLN A 523 -19.24 10.90 -12.13
N TYR A 524 -18.07 10.30 -12.30
CA TYR A 524 -17.78 9.39 -13.40
C TYR A 524 -17.92 7.90 -13.04
N ASP A 525 -17.99 7.53 -11.75
CA ASP A 525 -18.08 6.14 -11.33
C ASP A 525 -19.52 5.59 -11.26
N ASP A 526 -20.53 6.46 -11.27
CA ASP A 526 -21.95 6.08 -11.19
C ASP A 526 -22.60 5.73 -12.56
N GLU A 527 -21.88 5.84 -13.69
CA GLU A 527 -22.43 5.56 -15.04
C GLU A 527 -22.25 4.10 -15.52
N TYR A 528 -21.71 3.19 -14.69
CA TYR A 528 -21.43 1.79 -15.08
C TYR A 528 -22.35 0.73 -14.47
N ASP A 529 -23.45 1.13 -13.83
CA ASP A 529 -24.52 0.21 -13.38
C ASP A 529 -25.81 0.45 -14.18
N ASP A 530 -25.83 0.01 -15.45
CA ASP A 530 -27.07 -0.23 -16.23
C ASP A 530 -26.95 -1.45 -17.16
#